data_AF-A0AAE9Y7A2-F1
#
_entry.id   AF-A0AAE9Y7A2-F1
#
_cell.length_a   1.000
_cell.length_b   1.000
_cell.length_c   1.000
_cell.angle_alpha   90.00
_cell.angle_beta   90.00
_cell.angle_gamma   90.00
#
_symmetry.space_group_name_H-M   'P 1'
#
loop_
_entity.id
_entity.type
_entity.pdbx_description
1 polymer ?
#
loop_
_entity_poly.entity_id
_entity_poly.type
_entity_poly.pdbx_seq_one_letter_code
_entity_poly.pdbx_strand_id
1 'polypeptide(L)'
;MAPALVPFPAAEVADAIAELRRVARLVDDAGLQLDTSRVAVEGDWRGGHRDDFDVFAPALVQRHGDLATQLRNLAGDLADAQAAVTRENRRRTEAAAAAAERERSCPGERVPGHPQIPC
;
A
#
# COMPACT_ATOMS: atom_id res chain seq x y z
N MET A 1 -4.15 18.60 26.04
CA MET A 1 -3.67 19.01 24.69
C MET A 1 -3.92 17.83 23.73
N ALA A 2 -4.52 18.05 22.56
CA ALA A 2 -4.78 16.94 21.61
C ALA A 2 -3.47 16.44 20.95
N PRO A 3 -3.30 15.13 20.71
CA PRO A 3 -2.09 14.60 20.07
C PRO A 3 -1.95 15.10 18.63
N ALA A 4 -0.75 15.54 18.25
CA ALA A 4 -0.44 15.89 16.87
C ALA A 4 -0.29 14.61 16.03
N LEU A 5 -1.29 14.32 15.20
CA LEU A 5 -1.31 13.14 14.31
C LEU A 5 -0.43 13.36 13.07
N VAL A 6 0.10 12.27 12.52
CA VAL A 6 0.74 12.27 11.20
C VAL A 6 -0.36 12.42 10.14
N PRO A 7 -0.31 13.48 9.30
CA PRO A 7 -1.28 13.67 8.23
C PRO A 7 -1.08 12.58 7.17
N PHE A 8 -2.15 11.89 6.80
CA PHE A 8 -2.10 10.84 5.79
C PHE A 8 -3.45 10.69 5.08
N PRO A 9 -3.47 10.72 3.74
CA PRO A 9 -4.70 10.63 2.94
C PRO A 9 -5.17 9.17 2.85
N ALA A 10 -5.71 8.65 3.95
CA ALA A 10 -6.00 7.23 4.10
C ALA A 10 -7.06 6.71 3.12
N ALA A 11 -8.05 7.54 2.77
CA ALA A 11 -9.11 7.16 1.84
C ALA A 11 -8.54 7.07 0.41
N GLU A 12 -7.81 8.09 -0.01
CA GLU A 12 -7.21 8.17 -1.33
C GLU A 12 -6.15 7.08 -1.55
N VAL A 13 -5.36 6.75 -0.52
CA VAL A 13 -4.41 5.64 -0.58
C VAL A 13 -5.13 4.29 -0.67
N ALA A 14 -6.22 4.09 0.07
CA ALA A 14 -7.01 2.86 -0.03
C ALA A 14 -7.61 2.69 -1.44
N ASP A 15 -8.14 3.77 -2.02
CA ASP A 15 -8.66 3.78 -3.38
C ASP A 15 -7.55 3.48 -4.40
N ALA A 16 -6.36 4.09 -4.25
CA ALA A 16 -5.21 3.83 -5.09
C ALA A 16 -4.74 2.37 -5.01
N ILE A 17 -4.72 1.77 -3.82
CA ILE A 17 -4.39 0.34 -3.63
C ILE A 17 -5.39 -0.55 -4.37
N ALA A 18 -6.69 -0.25 -4.24
CA ALA A 18 -7.75 -1.00 -4.92
C ALA A 18 -7.64 -0.89 -6.44
N GLU A 19 -7.36 0.31 -6.95
CA GLU A 19 -7.11 0.60 -8.36
C GLU A 19 -5.93 -0.20 -8.89
N LEU A 20 -4.76 -0.11 -8.25
CA LEU A 20 -3.54 -0.81 -8.66
C LEU A 20 -3.75 -2.33 -8.72
N ARG A 21 -4.43 -2.89 -7.72
CA ARG A 21 -4.78 -4.33 -7.70
C ARG A 21 -5.77 -4.70 -8.80
N ARG A 22 -6.72 -3.82 -9.13
CA ARG A 22 -7.64 -4.04 -10.26
C ARG A 22 -6.87 -4.05 -11.58
N VAL A 23 -6.03 -3.05 -11.81
CA VAL A 23 -5.24 -2.94 -13.05
C VAL A 23 -4.27 -4.11 -13.18
N ALA A 24 -3.60 -4.52 -12.10
CA ALA A 24 -2.73 -5.70 -12.14
C ALA A 24 -3.46 -6.97 -12.59
N ARG A 25 -4.69 -7.19 -12.11
CA ARG A 25 -5.53 -8.32 -12.57
C ARG A 25 -5.91 -8.21 -14.04
N LEU A 26 -6.28 -7.02 -14.51
CA LEU A 26 -6.58 -6.80 -15.93
C LEU A 26 -5.37 -7.08 -16.83
N VAL A 27 -4.17 -6.72 -16.38
CA VAL A 27 -2.91 -7.01 -17.10
C VAL A 27 -2.63 -8.52 -17.12
N ASP A 28 -2.82 -9.22 -16.00
CA ASP A 28 -2.68 -10.69 -15.94
C ASP A 28 -3.70 -11.39 -16.86
N ASP A 29 -4.97 -10.97 -16.82
CA ASP A 29 -6.03 -11.55 -17.65
C ASP A 29 -5.75 -11.34 -19.15
N ALA A 30 -5.32 -10.13 -19.54
CA ALA A 30 -4.91 -9.83 -20.90
C ALA A 30 -3.70 -10.67 -21.34
N GLY A 31 -2.74 -10.87 -20.44
CA GLY A 31 -1.58 -11.74 -20.66
C GLY A 31 -1.97 -13.20 -20.91
N LEU A 32 -2.89 -13.73 -20.11
CA LEU A 32 -3.43 -15.08 -20.28
C LEU A 32 -4.17 -15.25 -21.62
N GLN A 33 -4.97 -14.24 -22.01
CA GLN A 33 -5.66 -14.23 -23.29
C GLN A 33 -4.68 -14.20 -24.48
N LEU A 34 -3.60 -13.42 -24.36
CA LEU A 34 -2.54 -13.37 -25.36
C LEU A 34 -1.84 -14.73 -25.51
N ASP A 35 -1.47 -15.39 -24.41
CA ASP A 35 -0.82 -16.69 -24.46
C ASP A 35 -1.76 -17.79 -24.99
N THR A 36 -3.04 -17.76 -24.60
CA THR A 36 -4.07 -18.67 -25.14
C THR A 36 -4.22 -18.48 -26.65
N SER A 37 -4.30 -17.23 -27.10
CA SER A 37 -4.42 -16.91 -28.52
C SER A 37 -3.17 -17.30 -29.29
N ARG A 38 -1.99 -17.12 -28.68
CA ARG A 38 -0.70 -17.57 -29.23
C ARG A 38 -0.73 -19.06 -29.50
N VAL A 39 -1.04 -19.88 -28.50
CA VAL A 39 -1.12 -21.34 -28.62
C VAL A 39 -2.10 -21.77 -29.71
N ALA A 40 -3.25 -21.08 -29.84
CA ALA A 40 -4.25 -21.39 -30.86
C ALA A 40 -3.77 -21.17 -32.30
N VAL A 41 -2.85 -20.22 -32.54
CA VAL A 41 -2.35 -19.92 -33.90
C VAL A 41 -1.06 -20.66 -34.28
N GLU A 42 -0.40 -21.37 -33.35
CA GLU A 42 0.88 -22.05 -33.64
C GLU A 42 0.73 -23.31 -34.52
N GLY A 43 -0.45 -23.93 -34.56
CA GLY A 43 -0.64 -25.22 -35.22
C GLY A 43 -0.49 -25.18 -36.75
N ASP A 44 -1.03 -24.13 -37.40
CA ASP A 44 -1.16 -24.05 -38.86
C ASP A 44 -0.45 -22.85 -39.50
N TRP A 45 0.07 -21.91 -38.71
CA TRP A 45 0.65 -20.67 -39.22
C TRP A 45 2.13 -20.83 -39.58
N ARG A 46 2.50 -20.49 -40.83
CA ARG A 46 3.88 -20.51 -41.33
C ARG A 46 4.21 -19.24 -42.13
N GLY A 47 5.50 -18.97 -42.33
CA GLY A 47 6.03 -17.85 -43.12
C GLY A 47 6.65 -16.74 -42.27
N GLY A 48 7.27 -15.72 -42.89
CA GLY A 48 8.08 -14.73 -42.16
C GLY A 48 7.34 -13.96 -41.04
N HIS A 49 6.03 -13.75 -41.16
CA HIS A 49 5.24 -13.14 -40.08
C HIS A 49 5.11 -14.03 -38.84
N ARG A 50 5.20 -15.35 -38.99
CA ARG A 50 5.27 -16.29 -37.87
C ARG A 50 6.60 -16.14 -37.13
N ASP A 51 7.70 -16.00 -37.86
CA ASP A 51 9.04 -15.83 -37.27
C ASP A 51 9.11 -14.53 -36.43
N ASP A 52 8.59 -13.42 -36.98
CA ASP A 52 8.49 -12.15 -36.23
C ASP A 52 7.65 -12.32 -34.96
N PHE A 53 6.50 -12.98 -35.07
CA PHE A 53 5.62 -13.23 -33.94
C PHE A 53 6.28 -14.09 -32.85
N ASP A 54 7.06 -15.10 -33.22
CA ASP A 54 7.82 -15.93 -32.29
C ASP A 54 8.92 -15.16 -31.55
N VAL A 55 9.43 -14.08 -32.14
CA VAL A 55 10.35 -13.15 -31.46
C VAL A 55 9.61 -12.21 -30.51
N PHE A 56 8.48 -11.62 -30.96
CA PHE A 56 7.80 -10.57 -30.19
C PHE A 56 6.90 -11.10 -29.08
N ALA A 57 6.22 -12.23 -29.28
CA ALA A 57 5.23 -12.74 -28.34
C ALA A 57 5.83 -13.08 -26.96
N PRO A 58 7.00 -13.76 -26.84
CA PRO A 58 7.62 -14.01 -25.54
C PRO A 58 8.01 -12.72 -24.80
N ALA A 59 8.52 -11.72 -25.54
CA ALA A 59 8.88 -10.44 -24.96
C ALA A 59 7.65 -9.66 -24.44
N LEU A 60 6.52 -9.76 -25.15
CA LEU A 60 5.25 -9.19 -24.69
C LEU A 60 4.74 -9.92 -23.44
N VAL A 61 4.89 -11.25 -23.39
CA VAL A 61 4.50 -12.07 -22.24
C VAL A 61 5.26 -11.64 -20.98
N GLN A 62 6.58 -11.50 -21.11
CA GLN A 62 7.42 -11.06 -20.01
C GLN A 62 7.04 -9.64 -19.53
N ARG A 63 6.86 -8.70 -20.46
CA ARG A 63 6.53 -7.29 -20.13
C ARG A 63 5.22 -7.14 -19.37
N HIS A 64 4.18 -7.90 -19.73
CA HIS A 64 2.92 -7.81 -18.99
C HIS A 64 3.06 -8.41 -17.58
N GLY A 65 3.81 -9.51 -17.42
CA GLY A 65 4.06 -10.12 -16.13
C GLY A 65 4.84 -9.20 -15.19
N ASP A 66 5.86 -8.52 -15.73
CA ASP A 66 6.64 -7.52 -15.00
C ASP A 66 5.77 -6.34 -14.57
N LEU A 67 4.93 -5.82 -15.47
CA LEU A 67 4.01 -4.72 -15.17
C LEU A 67 3.01 -5.11 -14.07
N ALA A 68 2.36 -6.27 -14.17
CA ALA A 68 1.42 -6.74 -13.16
C ALA A 68 2.10 -6.97 -11.79
N THR A 69 3.36 -7.38 -11.78
CA THR A 69 4.17 -7.52 -10.56
C THR A 69 4.48 -6.15 -9.95
N GLN A 70 4.93 -5.19 -10.76
CA GLN A 70 5.23 -3.84 -10.29
C GLN A 70 4.00 -3.16 -9.69
N LEU A 71 2.83 -3.29 -10.32
CA LEU A 71 1.57 -2.76 -9.81
C LEU A 71 1.18 -3.38 -8.45
N ARG A 72 1.37 -4.70 -8.29
CA ARG A 72 1.14 -5.40 -7.02
C ARG A 72 2.09 -4.95 -5.92
N ASN A 73 3.37 -4.77 -6.25
CA ASN A 73 4.37 -4.30 -5.31
C ASN A 73 4.06 -2.88 -4.83
N LEU A 74 3.74 -1.97 -5.76
CA LEU A 74 3.36 -0.60 -5.40
C LEU A 74 2.11 -0.57 -4.50
N ALA A 75 1.12 -1.43 -4.77
CA ALA A 75 -0.05 -1.57 -3.91
C ALA A 75 0.31 -2.11 -2.51
N GLY A 76 1.33 -2.98 -2.41
CA GLY A 76 1.89 -3.46 -1.15
C GLY A 76 2.57 -2.34 -0.36
N ASP A 77 3.47 -1.60 -1.01
CA ASP A 77 4.20 -0.50 -0.37
C ASP A 77 3.26 0.58 0.18
N LEU A 78 2.19 0.91 -0.56
CA LEU A 78 1.15 1.83 -0.10
C LEU A 78 0.38 1.29 1.11
N ALA A 79 0.05 0.00 1.12
CA ALA A 79 -0.64 -0.63 2.25
C ALA A 79 0.25 -0.63 3.51
N ASP A 80 1.55 -0.90 3.34
CA ASP A 80 2.52 -0.88 4.43
C ASP A 80 2.72 0.53 5.00
N ALA A 81 2.78 1.55 4.14
CA ALA A 81 2.82 2.95 4.54
C ALA A 81 1.57 3.34 5.35
N GLN A 82 0.38 2.97 4.89
CA GLN A 82 -0.88 3.21 5.60
C GLN A 82 -0.91 2.52 6.97
N ALA A 83 -0.44 1.28 7.04
CA ALA A 83 -0.37 0.53 8.28
C ALA A 83 0.63 1.17 9.26
N ALA A 84 1.79 1.63 8.78
CA ALA A 84 2.79 2.32 9.58
C ALA A 84 2.25 3.61 10.19
N VAL A 85 1.58 4.44 9.39
CA VAL A 85 0.97 5.69 9.89
C VAL A 85 -0.14 5.41 10.91
N THR A 86 -0.99 4.41 10.63
CA THR A 86 -2.06 4.02 11.56
C THR A 86 -1.49 3.59 12.91
N ARG A 87 -0.42 2.77 12.91
CA ARG A 87 0.26 2.35 14.14
C ARG A 87 0.85 3.54 14.91
N GLU A 88 1.48 4.48 14.20
CA GLU A 88 2.07 5.67 14.81
C GLU A 88 1.02 6.60 15.41
N ASN A 89 -0.07 6.86 14.69
CA ASN A 89 -1.17 7.69 15.18
C ASN A 89 -1.85 7.08 16.42
N ARG A 90 -2.01 5.76 16.43
CA ARG A 90 -2.49 5.03 17.62
C ARG A 90 -1.53 5.22 18.80
N ARG A 91 -0.23 5.00 18.60
CA ARG A 91 0.80 5.16 19.65
C ARG A 91 0.78 6.58 20.25
N ARG A 92 0.66 7.61 19.41
CA ARG A 92 0.56 9.02 19.86
C ARG A 92 -0.70 9.28 20.67
N THR A 93 -1.82 8.70 20.26
CA THR A 93 -3.11 8.84 20.95
C THR A 93 -3.08 8.17 22.31
N GLU A 94 -2.56 6.95 22.40
CA GLU A 94 -2.38 6.22 23.66
C GLU A 94 -1.44 6.96 24.62
N ALA A 95 -0.31 7.49 24.12
CA ALA A 95 0.63 8.27 24.93
C ALA A 95 -0.01 9.56 25.46
N ALA A 96 -0.79 10.28 24.64
CA ALA A 96 -1.50 11.48 25.05
C ALA A 96 -2.59 11.18 26.10
N ALA A 97 -3.32 10.08 25.94
CA ALA A 97 -4.30 9.63 26.93
C ALA A 97 -3.64 9.28 28.28
N ALA A 98 -2.51 8.57 28.25
CA ALA A 98 -1.74 8.25 29.46
C ALA A 98 -1.19 9.50 30.16
N ALA A 99 -0.71 10.49 29.40
CA ALA A 99 -0.25 11.76 29.95
C ALA A 99 -1.41 12.54 30.61
N ALA A 100 -2.57 12.61 29.95
CA ALA A 100 -3.75 13.27 30.48
C ALA A 100 -4.29 12.57 31.75
N GLU A 101 -4.15 11.24 31.85
CA GLU A 101 -4.53 10.49 33.04
C GLU A 101 -3.61 10.77 34.24
N ARG A 102 -2.30 10.86 34.01
CA ARG A 102 -1.33 11.26 35.04
C ARG A 102 -1.59 12.67 35.54
N GLU A 103 -1.88 13.60 34.63
CA GLU A 103 -2.20 14.99 34.98
C GLU A 103 -3.49 15.09 35.81
N ARG A 104 -4.52 14.30 35.48
CA ARG A 104 -5.76 14.22 36.27
C ARG A 104 -5.56 13.57 37.64
N SER A 105 -4.68 12.58 37.72
CA SER A 105 -4.39 11.83 38.97
C SER A 105 -3.47 12.60 39.93
N CYS A 106 -2.75 13.61 39.45
CA CYS A 106 -1.89 14.48 40.25
C CYS A 106 -2.34 15.95 40.09
N PRO A 107 -3.49 16.35 40.66
CA PRO A 107 -3.81 17.76 40.76
C PRO A 107 -2.83 18.34 41.78
N GLY A 108 -1.71 18.88 41.30
CA GLY A 108 -0.74 19.56 42.16
C GLY A 108 -1.46 20.68 42.90
N GLU A 109 -1.78 20.43 44.17
CA GLU A 109 -2.37 21.41 45.06
C GLU A 109 -1.32 22.49 45.31
N ARG A 110 -1.36 23.56 44.51
CA ARG A 110 -0.58 24.76 44.77
C ARG A 110 -1.18 25.45 45.99
N VAL A 111 -0.85 24.94 47.17
CA VAL A 111 -1.06 25.66 48.43
C VAL A 111 -0.01 26.77 48.51
N PRO A 112 -0.40 28.06 48.55
CA PRO A 112 0.55 29.15 48.68
C PRO A 112 1.28 29.03 50.03
N GLY A 113 2.58 28.75 50.01
CA GLY A 113 3.43 28.68 51.21
C GLY A 113 4.01 27.30 51.55
N HIS A 114 3.67 26.23 50.82
CA HIS A 114 4.30 24.92 51.02
C HIS A 114 5.28 24.53 49.89
N PRO A 115 6.42 23.90 50.23
CA PRO A 115 7.34 23.37 49.22
C PRO A 115 6.60 22.33 48.38
N GLN A 116 6.76 22.41 47.05
CA GLN A 116 6.24 21.40 46.15
C GLN A 116 6.76 20.04 46.60
N ILE A 117 5.86 19.16 47.04
CA ILE A 117 6.19 17.75 47.21
C ILE A 117 6.19 17.18 45.79
N PRO A 118 7.34 16.80 45.23
CA PRO A 118 7.35 16.12 43.95
C PRO A 118 6.75 14.73 44.16
N CYS A 119 5.94 14.29 43.21
CA CYS A 119 5.61 12.88 43.07
C CYS A 119 6.87 12.06 42.80
#